data_AF-A0A4Z2IJW5-F1
#
_entry.id   AF-A0A4Z2IJW5-F1
#
_cell.length_a   1.000
_cell.length_b   1.000
_cell.length_c   1.000
_cell.angle_alpha   90.00
_cell.angle_beta   90.00
_cell.angle_gamma   90.00
#
_symmetry.space_group_name_H-M   'P 1'
#
loop_
_entity.id
_entity.type
_entity.pdbx_description
1 polymer ?
#
loop_
_entity_poly.entity_id
_entity_poly.type
_entity_poly.pdbx_seq_one_letter_code
_entity_poly.pdbx_strand_id
1 'polypeptide(L)'
;MAFIKHGKDGNGFLINLIDSPGHVDFSSEVTAALRVTDGALVVVDCVSGVCVQTETVLRQAIAERIKPVLMMNKMDRALLELQLEPDALFQTFQRIVENVNVIISTYGEDEGGPMGNIMIDPVVGTVGFGSGLHGWAFTLKQFAEMYVTKFTSKNAQLGPAARCKKVEDMMKKLWGER
;
A
#
# COMPACT_ATOMS: atom_id res chain seq x y z
N MET A 1 26.23 11.56 -12.24
CA MET A 1 24.77 11.29 -12.32
C MET A 1 24.51 10.46 -13.56
N ALA A 2 24.22 9.17 -13.41
CA ALA A 2 23.82 8.32 -14.53
C ALA A 2 22.31 8.51 -14.75
N PHE A 3 21.93 9.18 -15.83
CA PHE A 3 20.54 9.22 -16.28
C PHE A 3 20.10 7.79 -16.63
N ILE A 4 18.95 7.35 -16.12
CA ILE A 4 18.37 6.05 -16.47
C ILE A 4 18.06 6.08 -17.96
N LYS A 5 18.88 5.36 -18.76
CA LYS A 5 18.60 5.16 -20.19
C LYS A 5 17.41 4.21 -20.29
N HIS A 6 16.32 4.68 -20.90
CA HIS A 6 15.16 3.87 -21.19
C HIS A 6 15.56 2.74 -22.16
N GLY A 7 15.75 1.53 -21.64
CA GLY A 7 16.07 0.35 -22.43
C GLY A 7 14.84 -0.14 -23.19
N LYS A 8 15.03 -0.58 -24.44
CA LYS A 8 13.97 -1.08 -25.33
C LYS A 8 13.24 -2.34 -24.83
N ASP A 9 13.63 -2.90 -23.69
CA ASP A 9 12.98 -4.07 -23.06
C ASP A 9 11.81 -3.70 -22.13
N GLY A 10 11.44 -2.42 -22.04
CA GLY A 10 10.20 -1.97 -21.36
C GLY A 10 10.16 -2.07 -19.83
N ASN A 11 11.20 -2.63 -19.19
CA ASN A 11 11.26 -2.84 -17.73
C ASN A 11 11.84 -1.67 -16.92
N GLY A 12 12.17 -0.55 -17.56
CA GLY A 12 12.69 0.64 -16.87
C GLY A 12 11.57 1.59 -16.45
N PHE A 13 11.21 1.58 -15.16
CA PHE A 13 10.26 2.54 -14.59
C PHE A 13 10.98 3.78 -14.08
N LEU A 14 10.57 4.96 -14.53
CA LEU A 14 10.95 6.23 -13.93
C LEU A 14 9.84 6.63 -12.94
N ILE A 15 10.16 6.65 -11.66
CA ILE A 15 9.23 7.08 -10.61
C ILE A 15 9.69 8.44 -10.12
N ASN A 16 8.85 9.45 -10.29
CA ASN A 16 9.07 10.79 -9.76
C ASN A 16 8.39 10.89 -8.40
N LEU A 17 9.16 11.14 -7.35
CA LEU A 17 8.64 11.34 -6.00
C LEU A 17 8.65 12.84 -5.71
N ILE A 18 7.47 13.38 -5.46
CA ILE A 18 7.26 14.77 -5.05
C ILE A 18 6.90 14.74 -3.57
N ASP A 19 7.69 15.42 -2.76
CA ASP A 19 7.45 15.51 -1.33
C ASP A 19 6.49 16.66 -1.04
N SER A 20 5.46 16.39 -0.25
CA SER A 20 4.48 17.39 0.18
C SER A 20 4.61 17.59 1.70
N PRO A 21 4.62 18.83 2.20
CA PRO A 21 4.72 19.07 3.65
C PRO A 21 3.54 18.45 4.40
N GLY A 22 3.83 17.68 5.46
CA GLY A 22 2.82 16.95 6.23
C GLY A 22 2.08 17.76 7.30
N HIS A 23 2.39 19.05 7.43
CA HIS A 23 1.77 19.91 8.44
C HIS A 23 0.57 20.68 7.86
N VAL A 24 -0.50 20.80 8.64
CA VAL A 24 -1.80 21.38 8.22
C VAL A 24 -1.69 22.82 7.72
N ASP A 25 -0.70 23.56 8.20
CA ASP A 25 -0.47 24.95 7.85
C ASP A 25 0.00 25.14 6.39
N PHE A 26 0.50 24.09 5.74
CA PHE A 26 1.01 24.14 4.36
C PHE A 26 0.05 23.54 3.33
N SER A 27 -1.26 23.61 3.59
CA SER A 27 -2.31 23.03 2.72
C SER A 27 -2.26 23.50 1.26
N SER A 28 -1.81 24.73 0.99
CA SER A 28 -1.67 25.27 -0.37
C SER A 28 -0.55 24.58 -1.16
N GLU A 29 0.59 24.30 -0.52
CA GLU A 29 1.72 23.57 -1.11
C GLU A 29 1.36 22.10 -1.36
N VAL A 30 0.66 21.47 -0.40
CA VAL A 30 0.15 20.09 -0.55
C VAL A 30 -0.77 19.98 -1.76
N THR A 31 -1.71 20.92 -1.91
CA THR A 31 -2.64 20.91 -3.06
C THR A 31 -1.91 21.10 -4.40
N ALA A 32 -0.89 21.96 -4.44
CA ALA A 32 -0.08 22.15 -5.64
C ALA A 32 0.71 20.89 -6.01
N ALA A 33 1.27 20.17 -5.02
CA ALA A 33 1.96 18.91 -5.22
C ALA A 33 1.01 17.80 -5.70
N LEU A 34 -0.18 17.70 -5.11
CA LEU A 34 -1.17 16.69 -5.48
C LEU A 34 -1.64 16.86 -6.94
N ARG A 35 -1.84 18.10 -7.41
CA ARG A 35 -2.27 18.38 -8.79
C ARG A 35 -1.32 17.90 -9.89
N VAL A 36 -0.06 17.65 -9.56
CA VAL A 36 0.95 17.18 -10.50
C VAL A 36 1.27 15.68 -10.35
N THR A 37 0.67 15.00 -9.38
CA THR A 37 0.90 13.57 -9.12
C THR A 37 -0.31 12.71 -9.49
N ASP A 38 -0.06 11.54 -10.07
CA ASP A 38 -1.12 10.59 -10.41
C ASP A 38 -1.47 9.62 -9.25
N GLY A 39 -0.56 9.48 -8.29
CA GLY A 39 -0.70 8.57 -7.15
C GLY A 39 -0.17 9.17 -5.86
N ALA A 40 -0.72 8.74 -4.73
CA ALA A 40 -0.31 9.18 -3.40
C ALA A 40 0.10 7.98 -2.53
N LEU A 41 1.28 8.05 -1.93
CA LEU A 41 1.71 7.08 -0.92
C LEU A 41 1.30 7.59 0.46
N VAL A 42 0.28 6.96 1.05
CA VAL A 42 -0.24 7.32 2.37
C VAL A 42 0.50 6.50 3.42
N VAL A 43 1.26 7.18 4.29
CA VAL A 43 1.97 6.52 5.39
C VAL A 43 1.14 6.62 6.66
N VAL A 44 0.86 5.48 7.28
CA VAL A 44 0.09 5.38 8.54
C VAL A 44 0.92 4.68 9.60
N ASP A 45 0.87 5.16 10.84
CA ASP A 45 1.54 4.50 11.97
C ASP A 45 0.74 3.27 12.42
N CYS A 46 1.42 2.13 12.60
CA CYS A 46 0.78 0.92 13.11
C CYS A 46 0.18 1.09 14.51
N VAL A 47 0.75 1.97 15.35
CA VAL A 47 0.31 2.18 16.73
C VAL A 47 -0.76 3.27 16.82
N SER A 48 -0.53 4.41 16.17
CA SER A 48 -1.45 5.56 16.23
C SER A 48 -2.64 5.44 15.27
N GLY A 49 -2.52 4.62 14.22
CA GLY A 49 -3.54 4.49 13.20
C GLY A 49 -3.72 5.76 12.36
N VAL A 50 -4.91 5.92 11.79
CA VAL A 50 -5.25 7.07 10.95
C VAL A 50 -5.53 8.29 11.82
N CYS A 51 -4.73 9.35 11.65
CA CYS A 51 -4.93 10.62 12.34
C CYS A 51 -5.72 11.61 11.47
N VAL A 52 -6.27 12.66 12.09
CA VAL A 52 -7.03 13.74 11.40
C VAL A 52 -6.20 14.41 10.28
N GLN A 53 -4.88 14.50 10.45
CA GLN A 53 -3.98 15.03 9.43
C GLN A 53 -3.95 14.13 8.20
N THR A 54 -3.78 12.82 8.39
CA THR A 54 -3.80 11.82 7.31
C THR A 54 -5.13 11.82 6.58
N GLU A 55 -6.25 11.90 7.31
CA GLU A 55 -7.59 12.00 6.72
C GLU A 55 -7.74 13.26 5.86
N THR A 56 -7.27 14.41 6.35
CA THR A 56 -7.39 15.68 5.63
C THR A 56 -6.62 15.66 4.31
N VAL A 57 -5.39 15.14 4.32
CA VAL A 57 -4.56 15.00 3.10
C VAL A 57 -5.15 13.96 2.16
N LEU A 58 -5.62 12.83 2.67
CA LEU A 58 -6.28 11.79 1.87
C LEU A 58 -7.53 12.33 1.17
N ARG A 59 -8.35 13.11 1.88
CA ARG A 59 -9.53 13.78 1.30
C ARG A 59 -9.15 14.74 0.18
N GLN A 60 -8.08 15.52 0.36
CA GLN A 60 -7.57 16.40 -0.70
C GLN A 60 -7.09 15.61 -1.92
N ALA A 61 -6.39 14.49 -1.69
CA ALA A 61 -5.91 13.63 -2.77
C ALA A 61 -7.06 13.01 -3.58
N ILE A 62 -8.11 12.54 -2.90
CA ILE A 62 -9.30 11.98 -3.57
C ILE A 62 -10.03 13.06 -4.38
N ALA A 63 -10.13 14.29 -3.87
CA ALA A 63 -10.74 15.41 -4.58
C ALA A 63 -9.99 15.77 -5.88
N GLU A 64 -8.66 15.64 -5.89
CA GLU A 64 -7.81 15.81 -7.07
C GLU A 64 -7.70 14.51 -7.92
N ARG A 65 -8.54 13.50 -7.63
CA ARG A 65 -8.65 12.22 -8.36
C ARG A 65 -7.38 11.35 -8.36
N ILE A 66 -6.67 11.36 -7.25
CA ILE A 66 -5.40 10.64 -7.09
C ILE A 66 -5.65 9.27 -6.48
N LYS A 67 -4.96 8.24 -6.97
CA LYS A 67 -5.07 6.87 -6.42
C LYS A 67 -4.17 6.70 -5.20
N PRO A 68 -4.73 6.42 -4.01
CA PRO A 68 -3.93 6.20 -2.82
C PRO A 68 -3.36 4.77 -2.75
N VAL A 69 -2.16 4.64 -2.21
CA VAL A 69 -1.51 3.38 -1.83
C VAL A 69 -1.10 3.50 -0.37
N LEU A 70 -1.39 2.49 0.46
CA LEU A 70 -1.17 2.55 1.90
C LEU A 70 0.15 1.89 2.30
N MET A 71 0.91 2.54 3.17
CA MET A 71 2.10 1.99 3.81
C MET A 71 1.96 2.10 5.33
N MET A 72 1.95 0.96 6.01
CA MET A 72 1.92 0.87 7.46
C MET A 72 3.35 0.90 8.00
N ASN A 73 3.68 1.91 8.78
CA ASN A 73 5.01 2.21 9.29
C ASN A 73 5.09 1.99 10.81
N LYS A 74 6.32 1.92 11.35
CA LYS A 74 6.63 1.70 12.77
C LYS A 74 6.18 0.34 13.31
N MET A 75 6.20 -0.70 12.49
CA MET A 75 5.92 -2.07 12.94
C MET A 75 6.87 -2.55 14.05
N ASP A 76 8.09 -2.02 14.09
CA ASP A 76 9.05 -2.28 15.17
C ASP A 76 8.51 -1.93 16.55
N ARG A 77 7.75 -0.84 16.69
CA ARG A 77 7.13 -0.46 17.97
C ARG A 77 6.07 -1.47 18.39
N ALA A 78 5.26 -1.94 17.45
CA ALA A 78 4.24 -2.94 17.72
C ALA A 78 4.84 -4.30 18.16
N LEU A 79 5.97 -4.69 17.55
CA LEU A 79 6.63 -5.97 17.79
C LEU A 79 7.58 -5.94 19.00
N LEU A 80 8.40 -4.90 19.13
CA LEU A 80 9.47 -4.82 20.13
C LEU A 80 9.04 -4.07 21.40
N GLU A 81 8.32 -2.95 21.27
CA GLU A 81 7.90 -2.15 22.44
C GLU A 81 6.63 -2.74 23.08
N LEU A 82 5.58 -2.90 22.26
CA LEU A 82 4.26 -3.32 22.76
C LEU A 82 4.14 -4.85 22.87
N GLN A 83 5.03 -5.59 22.20
CA GLN A 83 5.03 -7.07 22.15
C GLN A 83 3.61 -7.64 21.92
N LEU A 84 2.89 -7.05 20.98
CA LEU A 84 1.51 -7.44 20.69
C LEU A 84 1.48 -8.89 20.18
N GLU A 85 0.45 -9.62 20.59
CA GLU A 85 0.16 -10.93 20.00
C GLU A 85 -0.12 -10.78 18.49
N PRO A 86 0.29 -11.76 17.65
CA PRO A 86 0.09 -11.69 16.21
C PRO A 86 -1.36 -11.44 15.79
N ASP A 87 -2.32 -12.01 16.53
CA ASP A 87 -3.76 -11.85 16.26
C ASP A 87 -4.22 -10.42 16.56
N ALA A 88 -3.76 -9.82 17.66
CA ALA A 88 -4.06 -8.42 17.99
C ALA A 88 -3.43 -7.45 16.98
N LEU A 89 -2.23 -7.77 16.50
CA LEU A 89 -1.56 -6.99 15.45
C LEU A 89 -2.33 -7.06 14.13
N PHE A 90 -2.79 -8.26 13.74
CA PHE A 90 -3.61 -8.44 12.54
C PHE A 90 -4.93 -7.67 12.62
N GLN A 91 -5.64 -7.75 13.76
CA GLN A 91 -6.86 -6.95 13.98
C GLN A 91 -6.61 -5.45 13.89
N THR A 92 -5.45 -4.98 14.36
CA THR A 92 -5.05 -3.57 14.25
C THR A 92 -4.86 -3.18 12.79
N PHE A 93 -4.21 -4.04 11.99
CA PHE A 93 -4.04 -3.80 10.56
C PHE A 93 -5.37 -3.76 9.81
N GLN A 94 -6.26 -4.71 10.10
CA GLN A 94 -7.59 -4.74 9.51
C GLN A 94 -8.38 -3.47 9.84
N ARG A 95 -8.36 -3.02 11.10
CA ARG A 95 -9.01 -1.78 11.53
C ARG A 95 -8.46 -0.56 10.81
N ILE A 96 -7.15 -0.48 10.59
CA ILE A 96 -6.54 0.65 9.87
C ILE A 96 -6.99 0.64 8.41
N VAL A 97 -7.00 -0.51 7.74
CA VAL A 97 -7.48 -0.64 6.36
C VAL A 97 -8.95 -0.25 6.25
N GLU A 98 -9.80 -0.73 7.18
CA GLU A 98 -11.22 -0.36 7.25
C GLU A 98 -11.40 1.14 7.43
N ASN A 99 -10.67 1.78 8.35
CA ASN A 99 -10.76 3.23 8.56
C ASN A 99 -10.38 4.02 7.32
N VAL A 100 -9.33 3.60 6.59
CA VAL A 100 -8.94 4.26 5.33
C VAL A 100 -10.01 4.06 4.26
N ASN A 101 -10.58 2.85 4.16
CA ASN A 101 -11.65 2.57 3.20
C ASN A 101 -12.94 3.34 3.50
N VAL A 102 -13.26 3.60 4.77
CA VAL A 102 -14.40 4.46 5.16
C VAL A 102 -14.19 5.90 4.67
N ILE A 103 -12.96 6.43 4.78
CA ILE A 103 -12.65 7.78 4.28
C ILE A 103 -12.79 7.79 2.75
N ILE A 104 -12.23 6.78 2.08
CA ILE A 104 -12.30 6.65 0.62
C ILE A 104 -13.75 6.53 0.13
N SER A 105 -14.60 5.75 0.80
CA SER A 105 -16.01 5.60 0.41
C SER A 105 -16.85 6.82 0.70
N THR A 106 -16.47 7.63 1.70
CA THR A 106 -17.18 8.87 2.05
C THR A 106 -16.93 9.99 1.04
N TYR A 107 -15.69 10.09 0.53
CA TYR A 107 -15.27 11.20 -0.33
C TYR A 107 -15.04 10.81 -1.80
N GLY A 108 -14.94 9.51 -2.09
CA GLY A 108 -14.81 8.98 -3.44
C GLY A 108 -16.13 9.00 -4.21
N GLU A 109 -16.03 9.07 -5.53
CA GLU A 109 -17.16 8.79 -6.42
C GLU A 109 -17.47 7.27 -6.40
N ASP A 110 -18.71 6.86 -6.69
CA ASP A 110 -19.14 5.44 -6.66
C ASP A 110 -18.23 4.52 -7.49
N GLU A 111 -18.19 3.21 -7.17
CA GLU A 111 -17.33 2.20 -7.82
C GLU A 111 -17.44 2.14 -9.37
N GLY A 112 -18.56 2.62 -9.94
CA GLY A 112 -18.78 2.73 -11.38
C GLY A 112 -18.30 4.05 -12.02
N GLY A 113 -17.68 4.92 -11.23
CA GLY A 113 -17.17 6.21 -11.66
C GLY A 113 -15.89 6.11 -12.49
N PRO A 114 -15.43 7.22 -13.07
CA PRO A 114 -14.24 7.27 -13.93
C PRO A 114 -12.94 6.84 -13.24
N MET A 115 -12.89 6.83 -11.90
CA MET A 115 -11.74 6.36 -11.13
C MET A 115 -11.71 4.84 -10.89
N GLY A 116 -12.84 4.15 -11.10
CA GLY A 116 -13.01 2.74 -10.76
C GLY A 116 -12.87 2.47 -9.26
N ASN A 117 -12.54 1.23 -8.90
CA ASN A 117 -12.32 0.86 -7.50
C ASN A 117 -11.00 1.45 -6.97
N ILE A 118 -11.10 2.44 -6.09
CA ILE A 118 -9.99 3.09 -5.38
C ILE A 118 -9.82 2.58 -3.94
N MET A 119 -10.59 1.56 -3.53
CA MET A 119 -10.46 0.97 -2.21
C MET A 119 -9.12 0.27 -2.04
N ILE A 120 -8.65 0.29 -0.80
CA ILE A 120 -7.39 -0.31 -0.41
C ILE A 120 -7.66 -1.72 0.08
N ASP A 121 -7.03 -2.68 -0.60
CA ASP A 121 -7.10 -4.10 -0.28
C ASP A 121 -5.67 -4.70 -0.19
N PRO A 122 -5.29 -5.26 0.97
CA PRO A 122 -4.04 -6.01 1.16
C PRO A 122 -3.90 -7.22 0.21
N VAL A 123 -5.00 -7.86 -0.19
CA VAL A 123 -5.00 -9.02 -1.12
C VAL A 123 -4.57 -8.60 -2.51
N VAL A 124 -4.88 -7.37 -2.93
CA VAL A 124 -4.44 -6.81 -4.22
C VAL A 124 -2.97 -6.36 -4.14
N GLY A 125 -2.44 -6.18 -2.93
CA GLY A 125 -1.08 -5.70 -2.69
C GLY A 125 -0.96 -4.18 -2.67
N THR A 126 -2.08 -3.47 -2.46
CA THR A 126 -2.11 -2.00 -2.28
C THR A 126 -1.67 -1.55 -0.89
N VAL A 127 -1.45 -2.50 0.03
CA VAL A 127 -0.95 -2.25 1.38
C VAL A 127 0.46 -2.81 1.53
N GLY A 128 1.38 -1.93 1.93
CA GLY A 128 2.72 -2.28 2.39
C GLY A 128 2.80 -2.24 3.92
N PHE A 129 3.66 -3.09 4.47
CA PHE A 129 3.90 -3.22 5.90
C PHE A 129 5.39 -3.09 6.15
N GLY A 130 5.83 -2.24 7.08
CA GLY A 130 7.25 -2.11 7.35
C GLY A 130 7.65 -1.21 8.50
N SER A 131 8.96 -1.04 8.61
CA SER A 131 9.61 -0.09 9.48
C SER A 131 10.62 0.73 8.67
N GLY A 132 10.32 2.01 8.50
CA GLY A 132 11.25 2.96 7.89
C GLY A 132 12.53 3.15 8.72
N LEU A 133 12.48 2.94 10.04
CA LEU A 133 13.63 3.05 10.93
C LEU A 133 14.65 1.92 10.70
N HIS A 134 14.14 0.68 10.57
CA HIS A 134 14.99 -0.49 10.36
C HIS A 134 15.26 -0.79 8.88
N GLY A 135 14.63 -0.07 7.96
CA GLY A 135 14.88 -0.19 6.52
C GLY A 135 14.27 -1.44 5.87
N TRP A 136 13.23 -2.03 6.45
CA TRP A 136 12.52 -3.16 5.87
C TRP A 136 11.05 -2.82 5.63
N ALA A 137 10.53 -3.32 4.51
CA ALA A 137 9.13 -3.23 4.15
C ALA A 137 8.78 -4.43 3.27
N PHE A 138 7.55 -4.88 3.34
CA PHE A 138 7.04 -5.96 2.52
C PHE A 138 5.59 -5.74 2.10
N THR A 139 5.21 -6.43 1.03
CA THR A 139 3.81 -6.58 0.61
C THR A 139 3.43 -8.05 0.61
N LEU A 140 2.12 -8.35 0.66
CA LEU A 140 1.66 -9.74 0.57
C LEU A 140 2.12 -10.44 -0.71
N LYS A 141 2.29 -9.68 -1.81
CA LYS A 141 2.72 -10.21 -3.10
C LYS A 141 4.10 -10.86 -3.02
N GLN A 142 5.04 -10.21 -2.34
CA GLN A 142 6.41 -10.73 -2.18
C GLN A 142 6.42 -12.05 -1.42
N PHE A 143 5.62 -12.16 -0.35
CA PHE A 143 5.47 -13.40 0.40
C PHE A 143 4.77 -14.48 -0.43
N ALA A 144 3.69 -14.15 -1.13
CA ALA A 144 2.97 -15.11 -1.97
C ALA A 144 3.86 -15.71 -3.06
N GLU A 145 4.66 -14.90 -3.75
CA GLU A 145 5.63 -15.38 -4.75
C GLU A 145 6.70 -16.31 -4.13
N MET A 146 7.20 -15.96 -2.94
CA MET A 146 8.16 -16.78 -2.22
C MET A 146 7.55 -18.13 -1.79
N TYR A 147 6.34 -18.13 -1.24
CA TYR A 147 5.66 -19.34 -0.80
C TYR A 147 5.28 -20.24 -1.97
N VAL A 148 4.75 -19.70 -3.06
CA VAL A 148 4.42 -20.51 -4.26
C VAL A 148 5.66 -21.23 -4.81
N THR A 149 6.82 -20.57 -4.77
CA THR A 149 8.10 -21.17 -5.20
C THR A 149 8.58 -22.26 -4.25
N LYS A 150 8.31 -22.13 -2.94
CA LYS A 150 8.68 -23.15 -1.93
C LYS A 150 7.72 -24.35 -1.90
N PHE A 151 6.41 -24.11 -2.05
CA PHE A 151 5.37 -25.15 -2.05
C PHE A 151 5.29 -25.92 -3.38
N THR A 152 5.69 -25.30 -4.49
CA THR A 152 5.83 -26.01 -5.77
C THR A 152 7.26 -26.55 -5.84
N SER A 153 7.45 -27.86 -5.68
CA SER A 153 8.75 -28.53 -5.78
C SER A 153 9.57 -28.04 -6.99
N LYS A 154 10.91 -27.95 -6.85
CA LYS A 154 11.88 -27.36 -7.80
C LYS A 154 11.77 -27.79 -9.29
N ASN A 155 10.96 -28.78 -9.63
CA ASN A 155 10.90 -29.40 -10.97
C ASN A 155 9.64 -29.06 -11.81
N ALA A 156 8.69 -28.26 -11.30
CA ALA A 156 7.54 -27.83 -12.11
C ALA A 156 7.73 -26.37 -12.54
N GLN A 157 8.36 -26.14 -13.70
CA GLN A 157 8.30 -24.83 -14.36
C GLN A 157 6.85 -24.59 -14.80
N LEU A 158 6.08 -23.91 -13.94
CA LEU A 158 4.75 -23.44 -14.27
C LEU A 158 4.87 -22.31 -15.30
N GLY A 159 4.04 -22.35 -16.35
CA GLY A 159 3.93 -21.23 -17.29
C GLY A 159 3.55 -19.93 -16.58
N PRO A 160 3.94 -18.76 -17.14
CA PRO A 160 3.79 -17.46 -16.48
C PRO A 160 2.36 -17.16 -16.02
N ALA A 161 1.35 -17.47 -16.84
CA ALA A 161 -0.05 -17.27 -16.48
C ALA A 161 -0.54 -18.17 -15.33
N ALA A 162 -0.07 -19.42 -15.27
CA ALA A 162 -0.43 -20.36 -14.20
C ALA A 162 0.24 -19.97 -12.87
N ARG A 163 1.45 -19.41 -12.93
CA ARG A 163 2.16 -18.86 -11.76
C ARG A 163 1.43 -17.64 -11.21
N CYS A 164 1.01 -16.69 -12.04
CA CYS A 164 0.25 -15.52 -11.61
C CYS A 164 -1.03 -15.92 -10.86
N LYS A 165 -1.84 -16.83 -11.42
CA LYS A 165 -3.06 -17.32 -10.75
C LYS A 165 -2.77 -17.95 -9.39
N LYS A 166 -1.72 -18.79 -9.30
CA LYS A 166 -1.33 -19.40 -8.01
C LYS A 166 -0.86 -18.36 -6.99
N VAL A 167 -0.20 -17.30 -7.43
CA VAL A 167 0.22 -16.20 -6.55
C VAL A 167 -1.01 -15.45 -6.04
N GLU A 168 -1.96 -15.11 -6.91
CA GLU A 168 -3.24 -14.48 -6.52
C GLU A 168 -4.03 -15.35 -5.52
N ASP A 169 -4.14 -16.64 -5.78
CA ASP A 169 -4.78 -17.60 -4.87
C ASP A 169 -4.05 -17.69 -3.52
N MET A 170 -2.72 -17.59 -3.53
CA MET A 170 -1.92 -17.57 -2.30
C MET A 170 -2.12 -16.25 -1.55
N MET A 171 -2.15 -15.11 -2.23
CA MET A 171 -2.41 -13.80 -1.59
C MET A 171 -3.76 -13.79 -0.89
N LYS A 172 -4.81 -14.32 -1.53
CA LYS A 172 -6.14 -14.50 -0.92
C LYS A 172 -6.12 -15.39 0.32
N LYS A 173 -5.23 -16.38 0.36
CA LYS A 173 -5.08 -17.29 1.51
C LYS A 173 -4.23 -16.73 2.65
N LEU A 174 -3.47 -15.66 2.39
CA LEU A 174 -2.60 -15.01 3.36
C LEU A 174 -3.30 -13.87 4.12
N TRP A 175 -4.42 -13.36 3.60
CA TRP A 175 -5.20 -12.29 4.22
C TRP A 175 -6.66 -12.74 4.45
N GLY A 176 -7.13 -12.67 5.70
CA GLY A 176 -8.51 -13.00 6.09
C GLY A 176 -8.62 -14.22 7.03
N GLU A 177 -9.82 -14.47 7.55
CA GLU A 177 -10.10 -15.61 8.42
C GLU A 177 -10.02 -16.93 7.63
N ARG A 178 -9.26 -17.89 8.17
CA ARG A 178 -9.26 -19.29 7.76
C ARG A 178 -10.25 -20.08 8.59
#